data_AF-Q4WFZ6-F1
#
_entry.id   AF-Q4WFZ6-F1
#
_cell.length_a   1.000
_cell.length_b   1.000
_cell.length_c   1.000
_cell.angle_alpha   90.00
_cell.angle_beta   90.00
_cell.angle_gamma   90.00
#
_symmetry.space_group_name_H-M   'P 1'
#
loop_
_entity.id
_entity.type
_entity.pdbx_description
1 polymer ?
#
loop_
_entity_poly.entity_id
_entity_poly.type
_entity_poly.pdbx_seq_one_letter_code
_entity_poly.pdbx_strand_id
1 'polypeptide(L)'
;MEDRPRHCWECLRRSLVCDFIRPQCKRCSTSGIVCPGYEDKAPFRLKWLPPGRSKSLAVTFYRYRGLVIRSLRNDINQGHKRASDVVLAGIITLLLVDVSLKCSMRNHPPILNHILLRKAQQGASPHWRYHMEGLQKLILLRGGIRSLARSARLAPLLHCFVCIAVIGDTVSPTSHLATSRLRLEESYFILENLGNGVFDFQMCPKPLFAEIIRINHLRVQAWKQSPTRPGPLAQEAYGVLNRINTFSSERWADSKPSSKEDWRIVGESYQAAVSLYCILSLQSLSVLPLNPSLRASCASCGRLLQDLLNEALSSPRIKRSVLWPLVVLGVLAVNGGAGMRAFVREHLPEMSRHIGSYVPLMAKALLEKFWASGETSWDACFDKPYTVVTQIAVDLSQLD
;
A
#
# COMPACT_ATOMS: atom_id res chain seq x y z
N MET A 1 0.72 50.47 -1.40
CA MET A 1 0.11 49.13 -1.37
C MET A 1 0.42 48.56 0.00
N GLU A 2 -0.57 48.49 0.87
CA GLU A 2 -0.44 47.94 2.22
C GLU A 2 -0.15 46.45 2.14
N ASP A 3 0.98 46.04 2.71
CA ASP A 3 1.48 44.66 2.63
C ASP A 3 0.57 43.74 3.45
N ARG A 4 -0.06 42.76 2.80
CA ARG A 4 -0.98 41.85 3.49
C ARG A 4 -0.19 41.03 4.52
N PRO A 5 -0.70 40.87 5.75
CA PRO A 5 0.01 40.13 6.78
C PRO A 5 0.24 38.68 6.33
N ARG A 6 1.51 38.26 6.40
CA ARG A 6 1.94 36.92 6.01
C ARG A 6 1.59 35.90 7.09
N HIS A 7 1.08 34.74 6.69
CA HIS A 7 0.85 33.64 7.63
C HIS A 7 2.19 33.11 8.18
N CYS A 8 2.20 32.58 9.42
CA CYS A 8 3.39 31.90 9.93
C CYS A 8 3.74 30.67 9.08
N TRP A 9 4.99 30.24 9.08
CA TRP A 9 5.47 29.17 8.19
C TRP A 9 4.74 27.83 8.37
N GLU A 10 4.29 27.51 9.58
CA GLU A 10 3.58 26.26 9.85
C GLU A 10 2.08 26.34 9.46
N CYS A 11 1.42 27.48 9.66
CA CYS A 11 0.06 27.68 9.16
C CYS A 11 0.06 27.72 7.62
N LEU A 12 1.05 28.37 7.01
CA LEU A 12 1.27 28.32 5.57
C LEU A 12 1.49 26.87 5.09
N ARG A 13 2.30 26.10 5.81
CA ARG A 13 2.57 24.68 5.50
C ARG A 13 1.35 23.79 5.52
N ARG A 14 0.50 24.00 6.53
CA ARG A 14 -0.73 23.24 6.72
C ARG A 14 -1.90 23.81 5.91
N SER A 15 -1.69 24.86 5.11
CA SER A 15 -2.73 25.59 4.38
C SER A 15 -3.88 26.05 5.28
N LEU A 16 -3.53 26.55 6.46
CA LEU A 16 -4.43 27.04 7.49
C LEU A 16 -4.40 28.58 7.55
N VAL A 17 -5.55 29.18 7.87
CA VAL A 17 -5.64 30.62 8.18
C VAL A 17 -4.87 30.90 9.47
N CYS A 18 -3.87 31.78 9.39
CA CYS A 18 -3.10 32.20 10.55
C CYS A 18 -3.90 33.26 11.33
N ASP A 19 -3.75 33.29 12.65
CA ASP A 19 -4.32 34.35 13.51
C ASP A 19 -3.37 35.55 13.66
N PHE A 20 -2.18 35.48 13.06
CA PHE A 20 -1.17 36.54 12.98
C PHE A 20 -0.61 37.02 14.33
N ILE A 21 -0.87 36.29 15.42
CA ILE A 21 -0.35 36.63 16.75
C ILE A 21 1.17 36.37 16.77
N ARG A 22 1.94 37.36 17.24
CA ARG A 22 3.41 37.32 17.35
C ARG A 22 3.84 37.14 18.83
N PRO A 23 4.94 36.42 19.11
CA PRO A 23 5.88 35.80 18.16
C PRO A 23 5.38 34.47 17.57
N GLN A 24 4.37 33.85 18.17
CA GLN A 24 3.82 32.54 17.75
C GLN A 24 2.30 32.62 17.61
N CYS A 25 1.74 32.01 16.56
CA CYS A 25 0.28 31.93 16.42
C CYS A 25 -0.34 30.98 17.46
N LYS A 26 -1.52 31.32 17.99
CA LYS A 26 -2.25 30.43 18.92
C LYS A 26 -2.57 29.12 18.24
N ARG A 27 -2.84 29.14 16.93
CA ARG A 27 -3.16 27.93 16.16
C ARG A 27 -2.05 26.87 16.21
N CYS A 28 -0.78 27.29 16.16
CA CYS A 28 0.36 26.37 16.34
C CYS A 28 0.44 25.88 17.79
N SER A 29 0.31 26.78 18.75
CA SER A 29 0.35 26.45 20.18
C SER A 29 -0.75 25.47 20.59
N THR A 30 -1.99 25.68 20.17
CA THR A 30 -3.12 24.77 20.41
C THR A 30 -2.95 23.43 19.72
N SER A 31 -2.20 23.38 18.61
CA SER A 31 -1.86 22.11 17.94
C SER A 31 -0.66 21.40 18.59
N GLY A 32 -0.08 21.92 19.67
CA GLY A 32 1.11 21.37 20.30
C GLY A 32 2.39 21.48 19.45
N ILE A 33 2.41 22.37 18.46
CA ILE A 33 3.53 22.51 17.51
C ILE A 33 4.26 23.83 17.78
N VAL A 34 5.59 23.76 17.88
CA VAL A 34 6.44 24.95 18.01
C VAL A 34 6.30 25.81 16.75
N CYS A 35 5.79 27.04 16.91
CA CYS A 35 5.58 27.92 15.77
C CYS A 35 6.93 28.42 15.22
N PRO A 36 7.24 28.20 13.94
CA PRO A 36 8.47 28.67 13.29
C PRO A 36 8.50 30.19 13.04
N GLY A 37 7.51 30.94 13.52
CA GLY A 37 7.43 32.40 13.38
C GLY A 37 7.05 32.88 11.98
N TYR A 38 7.31 34.17 11.76
CA TYR A 38 6.85 34.97 10.62
C TYR A 38 8.00 35.61 9.83
N GLU A 39 9.25 35.23 10.13
CA GLU A 39 10.42 35.83 9.51
C GLU A 39 10.43 35.65 7.99
N ASP A 40 11.09 36.57 7.28
CA ASP A 40 11.15 36.56 5.82
C ASP A 40 11.84 35.33 5.26
N LYS A 41 12.83 34.81 5.99
CA LYS A 41 13.58 33.60 5.65
C LYS A 41 12.85 32.37 6.17
N ALA A 42 12.57 31.43 5.26
CA ALA A 42 12.02 30.14 5.61
C ALA A 42 13.01 29.35 6.50
N PRO A 43 12.54 28.63 7.53
CA PRO A 43 13.40 27.77 8.33
C PRO A 43 14.08 26.73 7.44
N PHE A 44 15.40 26.55 7.63
CA PHE A 44 16.30 25.81 6.74
C PHE A 44 16.00 24.30 6.59
N ARG A 45 15.02 23.75 7.33
CA ARG A 45 14.69 22.30 7.32
C ARG A 45 13.53 21.89 6.39
N LEU A 46 12.93 22.81 5.63
CA LEU A 46 11.86 22.47 4.68
C LEU A 46 12.07 23.19 3.34
N LYS A 47 12.51 22.44 2.32
CA LYS A 47 12.65 22.95 0.96
C LYS A 47 11.28 22.99 0.28
N TRP A 48 10.64 24.16 0.28
CA TRP A 48 9.40 24.41 -0.44
C TRP A 48 9.62 24.33 -1.95
N LEU A 49 8.75 23.60 -2.68
CA LEU A 49 8.63 23.79 -4.12
C LEU A 49 7.78 25.05 -4.35
N PRO A 50 8.30 26.09 -5.04
CA PRO A 50 7.52 27.27 -5.36
C PRO A 50 6.22 26.90 -6.11
N PRO A 51 5.11 27.62 -5.87
CA PRO A 51 3.86 27.45 -6.60
C PRO A 51 4.13 27.45 -8.11
N GLY A 52 3.72 26.38 -8.81
CA GLY A 52 4.00 26.19 -10.25
C GLY A 52 5.02 25.09 -10.56
N ARG A 53 5.96 24.76 -9.66
CA ARG A 53 6.85 23.59 -9.87
C ARG A 53 6.11 22.26 -9.85
N SER A 54 5.03 22.12 -9.07
CA SER A 54 4.18 20.91 -9.10
C SER A 54 3.48 20.72 -10.46
N LYS A 55 3.02 21.82 -11.10
CA LYS A 55 2.47 21.79 -12.47
C LYS A 55 3.56 21.39 -13.47
N SER A 56 4.75 21.97 -13.36
CA SER A 56 5.90 21.59 -14.21
C SER A 56 6.28 20.11 -14.04
N LEU A 57 6.34 19.60 -12.81
CA LEU A 57 6.63 18.18 -12.54
C LEU A 57 5.56 17.26 -13.11
N ALA A 58 4.28 17.62 -12.98
CA ALA A 58 3.18 16.87 -13.59
C ALA A 58 3.29 16.88 -15.13
N VAL A 59 3.55 18.03 -15.76
CA VAL A 59 3.76 18.13 -17.21
C VAL A 59 4.94 17.26 -17.66
N THR A 60 6.06 17.35 -16.95
CA THR A 60 7.26 16.53 -17.21
C THR A 60 6.96 15.04 -17.07
N PHE A 61 6.25 14.63 -16.03
CA PHE A 61 5.83 13.24 -15.84
C PHE A 61 4.97 12.73 -17.01
N TYR A 62 3.92 13.47 -17.39
CA TYR A 62 3.07 13.06 -18.52
C TYR A 62 3.80 13.09 -19.86
N ARG A 63 4.76 14.00 -20.04
CA ARG A 63 5.64 14.01 -21.20
C ARG A 63 6.47 12.73 -21.28
N TYR A 64 7.18 12.36 -20.21
CA TYR A 64 7.98 11.12 -20.18
C TYR A 64 7.11 9.88 -20.32
N ARG A 65 5.94 9.83 -19.65
CA ARG A 65 4.96 8.74 -19.84
C ARG A 65 4.55 8.61 -21.30
N GLY A 66 4.26 9.73 -21.98
CA GLY A 66 3.94 9.75 -23.40
C GLY A 66 5.09 9.26 -24.29
N LEU A 67 6.34 9.62 -23.97
CA LEU A 67 7.52 9.14 -24.69
C LEU A 67 7.71 7.62 -24.54
N VAL A 68 7.59 7.09 -23.32
CA VAL A 68 7.69 5.64 -23.06
C VAL A 68 6.61 4.88 -23.83
N ILE A 69 5.36 5.35 -23.80
CA ILE A 69 4.25 4.72 -24.54
C ILE A 69 4.51 4.71 -26.05
N ARG A 70 5.02 5.81 -26.62
CA ARG A 70 5.36 5.89 -28.04
C ARG A 70 6.51 4.95 -28.40
N SER A 71 7.56 4.89 -27.56
CA SER A 71 8.68 3.97 -27.74
C SER A 71 8.20 2.52 -27.73
N LEU A 72 7.40 2.13 -26.72
CA LEU A 72 6.84 0.79 -26.64
C LEU A 72 5.97 0.45 -27.85
N ARG A 73 5.15 1.39 -28.32
CA ARG A 73 4.36 1.19 -29.55
C ARG A 73 5.24 0.91 -30.76
N ASN A 74 6.34 1.65 -30.93
CA ASN A 74 7.28 1.45 -32.03
C ASN A 74 7.95 0.07 -31.94
N ASP A 75 8.36 -0.35 -30.75
CA ASP A 75 8.99 -1.67 -30.54
C ASP A 75 7.99 -2.82 -30.72
N ILE A 76 6.73 -2.65 -30.29
CA ILE A 76 5.65 -3.65 -30.51
C ILE A 76 5.35 -3.85 -32.00
N ASN A 77 5.43 -2.77 -32.79
CA ASN A 77 5.21 -2.81 -34.23
C ASN A 77 6.39 -3.44 -34.99
N GLN A 78 7.58 -3.52 -34.38
CA GLN A 78 8.74 -4.21 -34.95
C GLN A 78 8.71 -5.68 -34.55
N GLY A 79 8.46 -6.58 -35.52
CA GLY A 79 8.21 -8.01 -35.26
C GLY A 79 9.25 -8.69 -34.36
N HIS A 80 10.54 -8.42 -34.56
CA HIS A 80 11.63 -9.00 -33.76
C HIS A 80 11.74 -8.41 -32.34
N LYS A 81 11.25 -7.19 -32.09
CA LYS A 81 11.28 -6.54 -30.75
C LYS A 81 10.02 -6.75 -29.94
N ARG A 82 8.91 -7.09 -30.60
CA ARG A 82 7.59 -7.29 -29.97
C ARG A 82 7.64 -8.22 -28.76
N ALA A 83 8.42 -9.29 -28.85
CA ALA A 83 8.61 -10.28 -27.79
C ALA A 83 9.95 -10.12 -27.05
N SER A 84 10.53 -8.92 -27.01
CA SER A 84 11.74 -8.65 -26.23
C SER A 84 11.44 -8.46 -24.75
N ASP A 85 12.44 -8.65 -23.89
CA ASP A 85 12.34 -8.38 -22.45
C ASP A 85 12.11 -6.90 -22.16
N VAL A 86 12.70 -6.02 -22.97
CA VAL A 86 12.59 -4.56 -22.81
C VAL A 86 11.13 -4.09 -22.97
N VAL A 87 10.40 -4.64 -23.95
CA VAL A 87 8.98 -4.32 -24.15
C VAL A 87 8.17 -4.75 -22.92
N LEU A 88 8.39 -5.98 -22.43
CA LEU A 88 7.66 -6.47 -21.26
C LEU A 88 8.03 -5.68 -19.99
N ALA A 89 9.31 -5.36 -19.81
CA ALA A 89 9.79 -4.53 -18.70
C ALA A 89 9.15 -3.14 -18.71
N GLY A 90 9.04 -2.50 -19.89
CA GLY A 90 8.37 -1.21 -20.02
C GLY A 90 6.86 -1.28 -19.74
N ILE A 91 6.19 -2.36 -20.16
CA ILE A 91 4.77 -2.58 -19.83
C ILE A 91 4.59 -2.75 -18.31
N ILE A 92 5.41 -3.59 -17.66
CA ILE A 92 5.35 -3.78 -16.20
C ILE A 92 5.61 -2.45 -15.50
N THR A 93 6.65 -1.71 -15.92
CA THR A 93 7.01 -0.41 -15.31
C THR A 93 5.87 0.61 -15.41
N LEU A 94 5.20 0.71 -16.56
CA LEU A 94 4.03 1.58 -16.71
C LEU A 94 2.88 1.16 -15.78
N LEU A 95 2.66 -0.14 -15.60
CA LEU A 95 1.67 -0.65 -14.65
C LEU A 95 2.04 -0.29 -13.21
N LEU A 96 3.30 -0.49 -12.81
CA LEU A 96 3.79 -0.13 -11.46
C LEU A 96 3.60 1.36 -11.17
N VAL A 97 3.88 2.19 -12.18
CA VAL A 97 3.66 3.65 -12.14
C VAL A 97 2.17 3.96 -12.00
N ASP A 98 1.29 3.38 -12.83
CA ASP A 98 -0.15 3.68 -12.80
C ASP A 98 -0.83 3.17 -11.51
N VAL A 99 -0.31 2.10 -10.89
CA VAL A 99 -0.73 1.61 -9.57
C VAL A 99 -0.26 2.53 -8.45
N SER A 100 0.96 3.08 -8.55
CA SER A 100 1.59 3.86 -7.49
C SER A 100 1.27 5.36 -7.55
N LEU A 101 0.92 5.90 -8.71
CA LEU A 101 0.84 7.35 -8.96
C LEU A 101 -0.53 7.77 -9.50
N LYS A 102 -1.30 8.43 -8.63
CA LYS A 102 -2.14 9.56 -9.05
C LYS A 102 -1.79 10.76 -8.18
N CYS A 103 -1.28 11.82 -8.80
CA CYS A 103 -1.20 13.12 -8.15
C CYS A 103 -2.61 13.71 -8.08
N SER A 104 -3.06 14.07 -6.87
CA SER A 104 -4.24 14.92 -6.70
C SER A 104 -3.92 16.31 -7.25
N MET A 105 -4.51 16.67 -8.39
CA MET A 105 -4.55 18.05 -8.85
C MET A 105 -5.51 18.82 -7.93
N ARG A 106 -5.00 19.75 -7.11
CA ARG A 106 -5.77 20.92 -6.67
C ARG A 106 -4.92 22.17 -6.63
N ASN A 107 -5.42 23.18 -7.32
CA ASN A 107 -5.44 24.59 -6.93
C ASN A 107 -6.49 25.29 -7.80
N HIS A 108 -7.78 25.21 -7.42
CA HIS A 108 -8.81 26.16 -7.87
C HIS A 108 -9.85 26.38 -6.76
N PRO A 109 -10.39 27.62 -6.64
CA PRO A 109 -11.29 28.04 -5.56
C PRO A 109 -12.68 27.40 -5.66
N PRO A 110 -13.48 27.42 -4.56
CA PRO A 110 -14.66 26.60 -4.43
C PRO A 110 -15.91 27.34 -4.92
N ILE A 111 -16.16 27.34 -6.23
CA ILE A 111 -17.50 27.44 -6.81
C ILE A 111 -17.42 26.68 -8.14
N LEU A 112 -18.44 25.85 -8.41
CA LEU A 112 -18.59 24.90 -9.53
C LEU A 112 -17.86 23.55 -9.42
N ASN A 113 -18.66 22.50 -9.59
CA ASN A 113 -18.32 21.12 -9.97
C ASN A 113 -18.21 20.07 -8.85
N HIS A 114 -19.35 19.83 -8.21
CA HIS A 114 -19.65 18.58 -7.50
C HIS A 114 -19.65 17.32 -8.43
N ILE A 115 -19.62 17.51 -9.75
CA ILE A 115 -19.70 16.43 -10.75
C ILE A 115 -18.32 16.06 -11.35
N LEU A 116 -17.39 17.02 -11.52
CA LEU A 116 -16.04 16.73 -12.03
C LEU A 116 -15.08 16.20 -10.96
N LEU A 117 -15.31 16.51 -9.68
CA LEU A 117 -14.55 15.92 -8.56
C LEU A 117 -14.69 14.39 -8.55
N ARG A 118 -15.86 13.85 -8.93
CA ARG A 118 -16.13 12.41 -8.93
C ARG A 118 -15.36 11.63 -10.00
N LYS A 119 -14.93 12.26 -11.10
CA LYS A 119 -14.16 11.61 -12.17
C LYS A 119 -12.65 11.73 -11.98
N ALA A 120 -12.16 12.83 -11.40
CA ALA A 120 -10.73 13.01 -11.11
C ALA A 120 -10.27 12.28 -9.83
N GLN A 121 -11.18 12.01 -8.88
CA GLN A 121 -10.88 11.32 -7.61
C GLN A 121 -11.01 9.79 -7.66
N GLN A 122 -11.28 9.19 -8.83
CA GLN A 122 -11.21 7.75 -8.99
C GLN A 122 -9.73 7.33 -8.92
N GLY A 123 -9.28 6.96 -7.72
CA GLY A 123 -7.97 6.37 -7.42
C GLY A 123 -7.76 5.07 -8.19
N ALA A 124 -6.52 4.80 -8.59
CA ALA A 124 -6.15 3.83 -9.63
C ALA A 124 -6.96 4.05 -10.93
N SER A 125 -6.57 3.48 -12.05
CA SER A 125 -7.62 3.16 -13.01
C SER A 125 -8.58 2.21 -12.26
N PRO A 126 -9.92 2.38 -12.28
CA PRO A 126 -10.84 1.34 -11.78
C PRO A 126 -10.62 -0.03 -12.46
N HIS A 127 -9.72 -0.07 -13.45
CA HIS A 127 -9.30 -1.17 -14.28
C HIS A 127 -7.87 -1.65 -14.04
N TRP A 128 -7.21 -1.29 -12.92
CA TRP A 128 -5.86 -1.81 -12.62
C TRP A 128 -5.80 -3.35 -12.65
N ARG A 129 -6.90 -4.01 -12.24
CA ARG A 129 -7.08 -5.46 -12.38
C ARG A 129 -7.04 -5.93 -13.83
N TYR A 130 -7.68 -5.23 -14.77
CA TYR A 130 -7.59 -5.55 -16.20
C TYR A 130 -6.17 -5.39 -16.73
N HIS A 131 -5.40 -4.40 -16.24
CA HIS A 131 -4.00 -4.27 -16.58
C HIS A 131 -3.15 -5.42 -16.02
N MET A 132 -3.43 -5.87 -14.79
CA MET A 132 -2.77 -7.04 -14.20
C MET A 132 -3.11 -8.34 -14.94
N GLU A 133 -4.38 -8.55 -15.29
CA GLU A 133 -4.83 -9.70 -16.07
C GLU A 133 -4.22 -9.72 -17.47
N GLY A 134 -4.16 -8.56 -18.14
CA GLY A 134 -3.50 -8.42 -19.44
C GLY A 134 -2.00 -8.74 -19.36
N LEU A 135 -1.31 -8.17 -18.37
CA LEU A 135 0.09 -8.46 -18.12
C LEU A 135 0.32 -9.94 -17.82
N GLN A 136 -0.55 -10.57 -17.04
CA GLN A 136 -0.44 -11.99 -16.74
C GLN A 136 -0.58 -12.86 -17.99
N LYS A 137 -1.50 -12.51 -18.92
CA LYS A 137 -1.59 -13.19 -20.22
C LYS A 137 -0.32 -13.02 -21.04
N LEU A 138 0.29 -11.82 -21.05
CA LEU A 138 1.58 -11.59 -21.72
C LEU A 138 2.70 -12.44 -21.12
N ILE A 139 2.76 -12.55 -19.78
CA ILE A 139 3.71 -13.41 -19.08
C ILE A 139 3.52 -14.87 -19.49
N LEU A 140 2.29 -15.36 -19.52
CA LEU A 140 1.98 -16.74 -19.96
C LEU A 140 2.40 -16.99 -21.41
N LEU A 141 2.12 -16.06 -22.33
CA LEU A 141 2.55 -16.15 -23.73
C LEU A 141 4.08 -16.19 -23.90
N ARG A 142 4.83 -15.70 -22.90
CA ARG A 142 6.30 -15.72 -22.86
C ARG A 142 6.87 -16.92 -22.10
N GLY A 143 6.06 -17.96 -21.87
CA GLY A 143 6.47 -19.17 -21.16
C GLY A 143 6.26 -19.12 -19.64
N GLY A 144 5.55 -18.11 -19.15
CA GLY A 144 5.18 -17.98 -17.73
C GLY A 144 6.27 -17.40 -16.83
N ILE A 145 5.91 -17.23 -15.56
CA ILE A 145 6.75 -16.59 -14.54
C ILE A 145 8.08 -17.32 -14.37
N ARG A 146 8.09 -18.65 -14.38
CA ARG A 146 9.30 -19.47 -14.22
C ARG A 146 10.30 -19.28 -15.36
N SER A 147 9.81 -19.14 -16.59
CA SER A 147 10.65 -18.88 -17.77
C SER A 147 11.28 -17.48 -17.66
N LEU A 148 10.45 -16.48 -17.40
CA LEU A 148 10.88 -15.08 -17.40
C LEU A 148 11.77 -14.69 -16.21
N ALA A 149 11.63 -15.37 -15.06
CA ALA A 149 12.47 -15.11 -13.89
C ALA A 149 13.95 -15.43 -14.12
N ARG A 150 14.31 -16.15 -15.19
CA ARG A 150 15.70 -16.38 -15.60
C ARG A 150 16.36 -15.12 -16.18
N SER A 151 15.56 -14.15 -16.61
CA SER A 151 16.07 -12.87 -17.11
C SER A 151 16.36 -11.94 -15.95
N ALA A 152 17.63 -11.54 -15.80
CA ALA A 152 18.05 -10.55 -14.79
C ALA A 152 17.28 -9.23 -14.89
N ARG A 153 16.80 -8.88 -16.10
CA ARG A 153 16.05 -7.65 -16.36
C ARG A 153 14.59 -7.72 -15.90
N LEU A 154 13.97 -8.89 -16.02
CA LEU A 154 12.55 -9.08 -15.72
C LEU A 154 12.31 -9.60 -14.30
N ALA A 155 13.24 -10.38 -13.74
CA ALA A 155 13.16 -10.92 -12.40
C ALA A 155 12.74 -9.88 -11.33
N PRO A 156 13.38 -8.70 -11.25
CA PRO A 156 13.01 -7.65 -10.30
C PRO A 156 11.57 -7.12 -10.50
N LEU A 157 11.16 -6.96 -11.75
CA LEU A 157 9.84 -6.45 -12.12
C LEU A 157 8.72 -7.48 -11.88
N LEU A 158 9.02 -8.76 -12.09
CA LEU A 158 8.10 -9.86 -11.77
C LEU A 158 7.86 -9.96 -10.26
N HIS A 159 8.89 -9.74 -9.45
CA HIS A 159 8.73 -9.66 -7.99
C HIS A 159 7.75 -8.55 -7.60
N CYS A 160 7.91 -7.33 -8.16
CA CYS A 160 6.97 -6.23 -7.93
C CYS A 160 5.53 -6.60 -8.31
N PHE A 161 5.38 -7.20 -9.49
CA PHE A 161 4.08 -7.66 -9.99
C PHE A 161 3.43 -8.65 -9.02
N VAL A 162 4.16 -9.67 -8.56
CA VAL A 162 3.64 -10.65 -7.58
C VAL A 162 3.31 -9.98 -6.26
N CYS A 163 4.15 -9.07 -5.75
CA CYS A 163 3.85 -8.29 -4.55
C CYS A 163 2.55 -7.51 -4.66
N ILE A 164 2.33 -6.81 -5.78
CA ILE A 164 1.10 -6.05 -6.02
C ILE A 164 -0.12 -6.97 -6.13
N ALA A 165 0.01 -8.09 -6.83
CA ALA A 165 -1.06 -9.06 -6.97
C ALA A 165 -1.48 -9.62 -5.60
N VAL A 166 -0.52 -10.14 -4.83
CA VAL A 166 -0.76 -10.79 -3.53
C VAL A 166 -1.31 -9.81 -2.50
N ILE A 167 -0.70 -8.63 -2.35
CA ILE A 167 -1.20 -7.61 -1.40
C ILE A 167 -2.53 -7.04 -1.88
N GLY A 168 -2.71 -6.82 -3.19
CA GLY A 168 -3.98 -6.40 -3.76
C GLY A 168 -5.13 -7.38 -3.50
N ASP A 169 -4.86 -8.68 -3.52
CA ASP A 169 -5.84 -9.73 -3.18
C ASP A 169 -6.27 -9.66 -1.71
N THR A 170 -5.45 -9.18 -0.79
CA THR A 170 -5.88 -9.00 0.62
C THR A 170 -6.98 -7.95 0.79
N VAL A 171 -7.02 -6.94 -0.07
CA VAL A 171 -7.95 -5.80 -0.06
C VAL A 171 -8.94 -5.84 -1.23
N SER A 172 -9.34 -7.05 -1.59
CA SER A 172 -10.31 -7.30 -2.66
C SER A 172 -11.38 -8.29 -2.19
N PRO A 173 -12.61 -8.20 -2.71
CA PRO A 173 -13.67 -9.14 -2.40
C PRO A 173 -13.38 -10.51 -3.01
N THR A 174 -13.81 -11.58 -2.33
CA THR A 174 -13.44 -12.96 -2.67
C THR A 174 -13.93 -13.40 -4.07
N SER A 175 -15.04 -12.84 -4.56
CA SER A 175 -15.52 -13.02 -5.94
C SER A 175 -14.49 -12.61 -6.99
N HIS A 176 -13.73 -11.55 -6.74
CA HIS A 176 -12.67 -11.05 -7.62
C HIS A 176 -11.33 -11.77 -7.39
N LEU A 177 -11.07 -12.30 -6.19
CA LEU A 177 -9.90 -13.16 -5.95
C LEU A 177 -10.03 -14.47 -6.72
N ALA A 178 -11.24 -15.04 -6.77
CA ALA A 178 -11.50 -16.31 -7.47
C ALA A 178 -11.22 -16.22 -8.98
N THR A 179 -11.29 -15.01 -9.56
CA THR A 179 -10.91 -14.74 -10.96
C THR A 179 -9.43 -14.42 -11.15
N SER A 180 -8.68 -14.19 -10.06
CA SER A 180 -7.22 -14.02 -10.11
C SER A 180 -6.58 -15.29 -10.66
N ARG A 181 -5.73 -15.15 -11.68
CA ARG A 181 -5.09 -16.28 -12.36
C ARG A 181 -3.70 -16.59 -11.83
N LEU A 182 -3.17 -15.77 -10.91
CA LEU A 182 -1.84 -15.98 -10.34
C LEU A 182 -1.87 -17.26 -9.51
N ARG A 183 -1.14 -18.28 -9.95
CA ARG A 183 -1.15 -19.58 -9.28
C ARG A 183 -0.33 -19.53 -8.00
N LEU A 184 -0.70 -20.38 -7.06
CA LEU A 184 -0.03 -20.52 -5.77
C LEU A 184 1.45 -20.86 -5.98
N GLU A 185 1.73 -21.82 -6.86
CA GLU A 185 3.07 -22.34 -7.16
C GLU A 185 3.95 -21.32 -7.88
N GLU A 186 3.34 -20.36 -8.59
CA GLU A 186 4.07 -19.27 -9.26
C GLU A 186 4.50 -18.21 -8.24
N SER A 187 3.65 -17.94 -7.25
CA SER A 187 3.92 -16.98 -6.18
C SER A 187 5.05 -17.48 -5.26
N TYR A 188 5.03 -18.76 -4.87
CA TYR A 188 6.10 -19.39 -4.10
C TYR A 188 7.43 -19.44 -4.84
N PHE A 189 7.39 -19.81 -6.12
CA PHE A 189 8.59 -19.84 -6.95
C PHE A 189 9.31 -18.48 -6.96
N ILE A 190 8.57 -17.37 -7.10
CA ILE A 190 9.14 -16.02 -7.09
C ILE A 190 9.67 -15.65 -5.71
N LEU A 191 8.96 -16.03 -4.65
CA LEU A 191 9.41 -15.81 -3.26
C LEU A 191 10.76 -16.48 -2.97
N GLU A 192 10.94 -17.72 -3.45
CA GLU A 192 12.13 -18.53 -3.21
C GLU A 192 13.32 -18.08 -4.07
N ASN A 193 13.10 -17.75 -5.35
CA ASN A 193 14.20 -17.56 -6.31
C ASN A 193 14.76 -16.13 -6.39
N LEU A 194 14.11 -15.12 -5.80
CA LEU A 194 14.51 -13.71 -5.98
C LEU A 194 15.05 -13.07 -4.72
N GLY A 195 15.61 -13.91 -3.85
CA GLY A 195 15.78 -13.61 -2.45
C GLY A 195 17.11 -13.03 -1.96
N ASN A 196 18.16 -12.92 -2.79
CA ASN A 196 19.53 -12.77 -2.28
C ASN A 196 20.36 -11.62 -2.91
N GLY A 197 19.75 -10.59 -3.53
CA GLY A 197 20.61 -9.50 -4.02
C GLY A 197 19.97 -8.26 -4.66
N VAL A 198 18.71 -8.30 -5.11
CA VAL A 198 18.10 -7.16 -5.84
C VAL A 198 16.88 -6.57 -5.11
N PHE A 199 16.42 -7.24 -4.04
CA PHE A 199 15.18 -6.92 -3.33
C PHE A 199 15.29 -7.02 -1.80
N ASP A 200 16.49 -6.86 -1.24
CA ASP A 200 16.76 -7.05 0.19
C ASP A 200 16.00 -6.07 1.13
N PHE A 201 15.33 -5.09 0.55
CA PHE A 201 14.43 -4.15 1.21
C PHE A 201 12.94 -4.55 1.10
N GLN A 202 12.62 -5.84 1.04
CA GLN A 202 11.22 -6.29 1.11
C GLN A 202 10.61 -5.85 2.46
N MET A 203 9.54 -5.05 2.40
CA MET A 203 8.86 -4.49 3.56
C MET A 203 8.21 -5.58 4.43
N CYS A 204 7.72 -6.66 3.79
CA CYS A 204 7.12 -7.81 4.45
C CYS A 204 8.15 -8.95 4.57
N PRO A 205 8.34 -9.56 5.75
CA PRO A 205 9.17 -10.75 5.89
C PRO A 205 8.69 -11.89 4.97
N LYS A 206 9.61 -12.55 4.24
CA LYS A 206 9.26 -13.65 3.32
C LYS A 206 8.39 -14.74 3.95
N PRO A 207 8.65 -15.23 5.18
CA PRO A 207 7.80 -16.24 5.81
C PRO A 207 6.37 -15.74 6.03
N LEU A 208 6.19 -14.49 6.45
CA LEU A 208 4.87 -13.89 6.63
C LEU A 208 4.18 -13.64 5.28
N PHE A 209 4.92 -13.23 4.26
CA PHE A 209 4.38 -13.06 2.91
C PHE A 209 3.88 -14.38 2.33
N ALA A 210 4.58 -15.50 2.58
CA ALA A 210 4.10 -16.84 2.25
C ALA A 210 2.76 -17.15 2.94
N GLU A 211 2.59 -16.80 4.22
CA GLU A 211 1.31 -16.96 4.91
C GLU A 211 0.21 -16.07 4.32
N ILE A 212 0.50 -14.83 3.90
CA ILE A 212 -0.47 -14.00 3.16
C ILE A 212 -0.96 -14.70 1.90
N ILE A 213 -0.05 -15.31 1.13
CA ILE A 213 -0.41 -16.08 -0.06
C ILE A 213 -1.32 -17.27 0.32
N ARG A 214 -1.00 -18.01 1.39
CA ARG A 214 -1.84 -19.13 1.87
C ARG A 214 -3.23 -18.65 2.28
N ILE A 215 -3.33 -17.53 3.01
CA ILE A 215 -4.62 -16.96 3.44
C ILE A 215 -5.45 -16.58 2.21
N ASN A 216 -4.87 -15.91 1.20
CA ASN A 216 -5.56 -15.60 -0.05
C ASN A 216 -6.10 -16.87 -0.73
N HIS A 217 -5.30 -17.95 -0.74
CA HIS A 217 -5.72 -19.23 -1.31
C HIS A 217 -6.88 -19.86 -0.54
N LEU A 218 -6.81 -19.87 0.80
CA LEU A 218 -7.90 -20.36 1.66
C LEU A 218 -9.18 -19.56 1.44
N ARG A 219 -9.10 -18.23 1.30
CA ARG A 219 -10.26 -17.38 0.96
C ARG A 219 -10.89 -17.82 -0.36
N VAL A 220 -10.09 -18.06 -1.40
CA VAL A 220 -10.58 -18.54 -2.71
C VAL A 220 -11.20 -19.93 -2.61
N GLN A 221 -10.59 -20.86 -1.86
CA GLN A 221 -11.13 -22.21 -1.67
C GLN A 221 -12.48 -22.17 -0.94
N ALA A 222 -12.57 -21.39 0.13
CA ALA A 222 -13.80 -21.22 0.91
C ALA A 222 -14.95 -20.64 0.08
N TRP A 223 -14.65 -19.70 -0.83
CA TRP A 223 -15.64 -19.14 -1.75
C TRP A 223 -16.10 -20.12 -2.84
N LYS A 224 -15.20 -20.98 -3.32
CA LYS A 224 -15.51 -21.96 -4.39
C LYS A 224 -16.28 -23.18 -3.87
N GLN A 225 -16.14 -23.51 -2.59
CA GLN A 225 -16.80 -24.66 -1.99
C GLN A 225 -18.26 -24.31 -1.61
N SER A 226 -19.22 -25.07 -2.13
CA SER A 226 -20.57 -25.17 -1.54
C SER A 226 -20.46 -25.68 -0.10
N PRO A 227 -21.46 -25.45 0.78
CA PRO A 227 -21.32 -25.55 2.24
C PRO A 227 -21.22 -27.00 2.73
N THR A 228 -20.12 -27.68 2.46
CA THR A 228 -19.80 -29.01 3.00
C THR A 228 -18.49 -28.97 3.77
N ARG A 229 -18.64 -29.18 5.10
CA ARG A 229 -17.64 -29.34 6.17
C ARG A 229 -16.45 -28.34 6.16
N PRO A 230 -16.54 -27.25 6.94
CA PRO A 230 -15.42 -26.31 7.18
C PRO A 230 -14.15 -26.91 7.80
N GLY A 231 -14.19 -28.19 8.22
CA GLY A 231 -13.14 -28.84 9.02
C GLY A 231 -11.72 -28.73 8.43
N PRO A 232 -11.48 -29.16 7.17
CA PRO A 232 -10.14 -29.12 6.58
C PRO A 232 -9.60 -27.69 6.39
N LEU A 233 -10.45 -26.76 5.96
CA LEU A 233 -10.06 -25.36 5.77
C LEU A 233 -9.77 -24.66 7.11
N ALA A 234 -10.57 -24.93 8.13
CA ALA A 234 -10.35 -24.43 9.48
C ALA A 234 -9.04 -24.96 10.06
N GLN A 235 -8.74 -26.25 9.87
CA GLN A 235 -7.49 -26.87 10.34
C GLN A 235 -6.27 -26.20 9.70
N GLU A 236 -6.28 -26.00 8.37
CA GLU A 236 -5.18 -25.29 7.70
C GLU A 236 -5.10 -23.82 8.15
N ALA A 237 -6.22 -23.16 8.39
CA ALA A 237 -6.24 -21.79 8.91
C ALA A 237 -5.58 -21.68 10.31
N TYR A 238 -5.84 -22.63 11.21
CA TYR A 238 -5.12 -22.69 12.49
C TYR A 238 -3.63 -23.02 12.30
N GLY A 239 -3.29 -23.87 11.33
CA GLY A 239 -1.90 -24.13 10.94
C GLY A 239 -1.17 -22.87 10.48
N VAL A 240 -1.81 -22.04 9.65
CA VAL A 240 -1.33 -20.71 9.24
C VAL A 240 -1.11 -19.82 10.47
N LEU A 241 -2.09 -19.70 11.36
CA LEU A 241 -1.97 -18.89 12.58
C LEU A 241 -0.79 -19.33 13.45
N ASN A 242 -0.59 -20.64 13.61
CA ASN A 242 0.54 -21.16 14.36
C ASN A 242 1.88 -20.76 13.73
N ARG A 243 2.02 -20.87 12.40
CA ARG A 243 3.23 -20.46 11.68
C ARG A 243 3.50 -18.95 11.77
N ILE A 244 2.45 -18.13 11.78
CA ILE A 244 2.58 -16.68 12.00
C ILE A 244 3.06 -16.40 13.42
N ASN A 245 2.50 -17.10 14.42
CA ASN A 245 2.86 -16.89 15.83
C ASN A 245 4.29 -17.37 16.16
N THR A 246 4.80 -18.40 15.47
CA THR A 246 6.17 -18.90 15.67
C THR A 246 7.23 -18.14 14.88
N PHE A 247 6.83 -17.23 13.99
CA PHE A 247 7.77 -16.34 13.30
C PHE A 247 8.52 -15.45 14.30
N SER A 248 9.83 -15.31 14.12
CA SER A 248 10.68 -14.45 14.95
C SER A 248 11.07 -13.19 14.17
N SER A 249 10.45 -12.08 14.56
CA SER A 249 10.75 -10.74 14.03
C SER A 249 12.18 -10.30 14.35
N GLU A 250 12.72 -10.70 15.51
CA GLU A 250 14.11 -10.44 15.92
C GLU A 250 15.11 -11.13 14.99
N ARG A 251 14.98 -12.46 14.79
CA ARG A 251 15.87 -13.21 13.89
C ARG A 251 15.81 -12.68 12.46
N TRP A 252 14.63 -12.25 12.02
CA TRP A 252 14.49 -11.61 10.71
C TRP A 252 15.20 -10.26 10.66
N ALA A 253 15.06 -9.43 11.69
CA ALA A 253 15.74 -8.14 11.79
C ALA A 253 17.27 -8.29 11.83
N ASP A 254 17.78 -9.34 12.49
CA ASP A 254 19.22 -9.65 12.53
C ASP A 254 19.81 -10.01 11.15
N SER A 255 18.99 -10.51 10.23
CA SER A 255 19.41 -10.79 8.84
C SER A 255 19.59 -9.52 8.01
N LYS A 256 19.17 -8.35 8.50
CA LYS A 256 19.25 -7.09 7.76
C LYS A 256 20.61 -6.43 7.95
N PRO A 257 21.15 -5.77 6.90
CA PRO A 257 22.50 -5.21 6.94
C PRO A 257 22.64 -4.03 7.91
N SER A 258 21.55 -3.30 8.20
CA SER A 258 21.54 -2.17 9.13
C SER A 258 20.14 -1.89 9.67
N SER A 259 20.05 -0.99 10.66
CA SER A 259 18.77 -0.52 11.23
C SER A 259 17.93 -1.65 11.83
N LYS A 260 18.57 -2.55 12.59
CA LYS A 260 17.93 -3.74 13.18
C LYS A 260 16.65 -3.41 13.94
N GLU A 261 16.68 -2.37 14.77
CA GLU A 261 15.51 -1.97 15.58
C GLU A 261 14.34 -1.51 14.71
N ASP A 262 14.62 -0.67 13.70
CA ASP A 262 13.62 -0.25 12.71
C ASP A 262 13.00 -1.48 12.01
N TRP A 263 13.81 -2.48 11.65
CA TRP A 263 13.32 -3.71 11.01
C TRP A 263 12.59 -4.64 11.97
N ARG A 264 12.95 -4.69 13.26
CA ARG A 264 12.22 -5.43 14.29
C ARG A 264 10.79 -4.90 14.39
N ILE A 265 10.63 -3.58 14.48
CA ILE A 265 9.31 -2.91 14.52
C ILE A 265 8.49 -3.23 13.27
N VAL A 266 9.10 -3.17 12.09
CA VAL A 266 8.42 -3.54 10.83
C VAL A 266 8.01 -5.01 10.84
N GLY A 267 8.88 -5.91 11.28
CA GLY A 267 8.62 -7.35 11.34
C GLY A 267 7.44 -7.68 12.26
N GLU A 268 7.43 -7.10 13.45
CA GLU A 268 6.34 -7.28 14.43
C GLU A 268 5.04 -6.65 13.96
N SER A 269 5.11 -5.50 13.29
CA SER A 269 3.94 -4.86 12.68
C SER A 269 3.30 -5.78 11.63
N TYR A 270 4.13 -6.41 10.78
CA TYR A 270 3.63 -7.38 9.80
C TYR A 270 3.12 -8.65 10.48
N GLN A 271 3.79 -9.16 11.51
CA GLN A 271 3.33 -10.35 12.22
C GLN A 271 1.93 -10.15 12.80
N ALA A 272 1.72 -9.05 13.54
CA ALA A 272 0.41 -8.72 14.09
C ALA A 272 -0.64 -8.48 13.01
N ALA A 273 -0.29 -7.75 11.94
CA ALA A 273 -1.21 -7.49 10.84
C ALA A 273 -1.59 -8.76 10.06
N VAL A 274 -0.67 -9.69 9.84
CA VAL A 274 -0.97 -10.95 9.15
C VAL A 274 -1.83 -11.87 10.03
N SER A 275 -1.62 -11.90 11.35
CA SER A 275 -2.53 -12.58 12.29
C SER A 275 -3.94 -12.01 12.22
N LEU A 276 -4.08 -10.68 12.26
CA LEU A 276 -5.38 -10.01 12.13
C LEU A 276 -6.04 -10.30 10.78
N TYR A 277 -5.27 -10.21 9.69
CA TYR A 277 -5.77 -10.52 8.36
C TYR A 277 -6.28 -11.97 8.28
N CYS A 278 -5.51 -12.93 8.79
CA CYS A 278 -5.89 -14.34 8.83
C CYS A 278 -7.22 -14.54 9.54
N ILE A 279 -7.35 -14.03 10.77
CA ILE A 279 -8.56 -14.21 11.59
C ILE A 279 -9.75 -13.52 10.95
N LEU A 280 -9.64 -12.21 10.66
CA LEU A 280 -10.79 -11.40 10.22
C LEU A 280 -11.29 -11.80 8.83
N SER A 281 -10.38 -12.09 7.90
CA SER A 281 -10.76 -12.46 6.53
C SER A 281 -11.35 -13.87 6.43
N LEU A 282 -10.87 -14.82 7.24
CA LEU A 282 -11.39 -16.19 7.24
C LEU A 282 -12.66 -16.33 8.09
N GLN A 283 -12.87 -15.46 9.09
CA GLN A 283 -14.16 -15.34 9.78
C GLN A 283 -15.25 -14.78 8.85
N SER A 284 -14.90 -13.84 7.98
CA SER A 284 -15.81 -13.28 6.95
C SER A 284 -16.40 -14.36 6.04
N LEU A 285 -15.65 -15.44 5.81
CA LEU A 285 -16.04 -16.58 4.98
C LEU A 285 -16.48 -17.81 5.78
N SER A 286 -16.71 -17.65 7.10
CA SER A 286 -17.09 -18.75 8.01
C SER A 286 -16.10 -19.93 8.06
N VAL A 287 -14.85 -19.74 7.65
CA VAL A 287 -13.78 -20.75 7.76
C VAL A 287 -13.30 -20.84 9.21
N LEU A 288 -13.05 -19.69 9.83
CA LEU A 288 -12.74 -19.61 11.26
C LEU A 288 -14.00 -19.22 12.05
N PRO A 289 -14.24 -19.83 13.22
CA PRO A 289 -15.40 -19.52 14.04
C PRO A 289 -15.28 -18.15 14.73
N LEU A 290 -16.43 -17.56 15.05
CA LEU A 290 -16.52 -16.40 15.93
C LEU A 290 -16.52 -16.87 17.40
N ASN A 291 -15.34 -17.06 17.99
CA ASN A 291 -15.21 -17.51 19.38
C ASN A 291 -14.46 -16.48 20.27
N PRO A 292 -14.59 -16.56 21.61
CA PRO A 292 -13.93 -15.63 22.52
C PRO A 292 -12.40 -15.62 22.43
N SER A 293 -11.78 -16.77 22.16
CA SER A 293 -10.32 -16.92 22.07
C SER A 293 -9.74 -16.12 20.91
N LEU A 294 -10.29 -16.29 19.70
CA LEU A 294 -9.88 -15.54 18.51
C LEU A 294 -10.20 -14.04 18.65
N ARG A 295 -11.32 -13.69 19.31
CA ARG A 295 -11.64 -12.29 19.61
C ARG A 295 -10.60 -11.65 20.53
N ALA A 296 -10.19 -12.36 21.60
CA ALA A 296 -9.13 -11.89 22.50
C ALA A 296 -7.78 -11.76 21.77
N SER A 297 -7.47 -12.72 20.88
CA SER A 297 -6.29 -12.66 20.03
C SER A 297 -6.29 -11.43 19.12
N CYS A 298 -7.41 -11.13 18.45
CA CYS A 298 -7.56 -9.91 17.64
C CYS A 298 -7.41 -8.64 18.48
N ALA A 299 -7.99 -8.58 19.68
CA ALA A 299 -7.85 -7.42 20.54
C ALA A 299 -6.40 -7.21 21.00
N SER A 300 -5.68 -8.29 21.33
CA SER A 300 -4.27 -8.23 21.70
C SER A 300 -3.38 -7.79 20.53
N CYS A 301 -3.54 -8.44 19.37
CA CYS A 301 -2.80 -8.09 18.14
C CYS A 301 -3.11 -6.65 17.71
N GLY A 302 -4.36 -6.19 17.87
CA GLY A 302 -4.78 -4.83 17.54
C GLY A 302 -4.10 -3.76 18.38
N ARG A 303 -3.98 -3.97 19.69
CA ARG A 303 -3.25 -3.05 20.60
C ARG A 303 -1.77 -3.02 20.25
N LEU A 304 -1.14 -4.20 20.19
CA LEU A 304 0.27 -4.32 19.81
C LEU A 304 0.56 -3.65 18.46
N LEU A 305 -0.28 -3.89 17.45
CA LEU A 305 -0.12 -3.29 16.14
C LEU A 305 -0.24 -1.76 16.18
N GLN A 306 -1.17 -1.22 16.99
CA GLN A 306 -1.31 0.23 17.14
C GLN A 306 -0.07 0.87 17.77
N ASP A 307 0.50 0.25 18.80
CA ASP A 307 1.72 0.72 19.48
C ASP A 307 2.91 0.71 18.52
N LEU A 308 3.13 -0.41 17.82
CA LEU A 308 4.19 -0.55 16.81
C LEU A 308 4.03 0.43 15.65
N LEU A 309 2.81 0.67 15.20
CA LEU A 309 2.53 1.65 14.15
C LEU A 309 2.83 3.07 14.61
N ASN A 310 2.55 3.42 15.86
CA ASN A 310 2.87 4.74 16.41
C ASN A 310 4.40 5.01 16.33
N GLU A 311 5.21 4.01 16.66
CA GLU A 311 6.67 4.07 16.52
C GLU A 311 7.10 4.14 15.05
N ALA A 312 6.61 3.21 14.22
CA ALA A 312 7.00 3.13 12.80
C ALA A 312 6.62 4.39 12.01
N LEU A 313 5.46 5.00 12.29
CA LEU A 313 4.96 6.19 11.60
C LEU A 313 5.72 7.47 12.01
N SER A 314 6.42 7.43 13.13
CA SER A 314 7.31 8.49 13.62
C SER A 314 8.70 8.41 12.97
N SER A 315 9.13 7.22 12.53
CA SER A 315 10.42 7.02 11.85
C SER A 315 10.31 7.26 10.34
N PRO A 316 10.98 8.28 9.77
CA PRO A 316 10.91 8.55 8.33
C PRO A 316 11.55 7.45 7.46
N ARG A 317 12.32 6.53 8.06
CA ARG A 317 12.99 5.42 7.35
C ARG A 317 12.04 4.28 7.04
N ILE A 318 11.15 3.98 7.98
CA ILE A 318 10.24 2.82 7.92
C ILE A 318 8.76 3.20 7.82
N LYS A 319 8.41 4.50 7.90
CA LYS A 319 7.02 4.97 7.74
C LYS A 319 6.34 4.43 6.48
N ARG A 320 7.07 4.34 5.37
CA ARG A 320 6.54 3.78 4.10
C ARG A 320 6.32 2.26 4.15
N SER A 321 6.99 1.55 5.05
CA SER A 321 6.94 0.09 5.15
C SER A 321 5.67 -0.43 5.78
N VAL A 322 4.88 0.44 6.43
CA VAL A 322 3.76 0.03 7.29
C VAL A 322 2.38 0.48 6.78
N LEU A 323 2.25 0.82 5.49
CA LEU A 323 0.94 1.17 4.91
C LEU A 323 -0.07 0.03 5.03
N TRP A 324 0.28 -1.18 4.56
CA TRP A 324 -0.64 -2.31 4.62
C TRP A 324 -1.03 -2.65 6.06
N PRO A 325 -0.09 -2.78 7.03
CA PRO A 325 -0.43 -2.92 8.44
C PRO A 325 -1.37 -1.82 8.99
N LEU A 326 -1.17 -0.56 8.61
CA LEU A 326 -2.07 0.55 9.00
C LEU A 326 -3.49 0.39 8.43
N VAL A 327 -3.63 -0.13 7.20
CA VAL A 327 -4.94 -0.46 6.62
C VAL A 327 -5.60 -1.62 7.36
N VAL A 328 -4.86 -2.67 7.70
CA VAL A 328 -5.38 -3.79 8.50
C VAL A 328 -5.90 -3.31 9.86
N LEU A 329 -5.13 -2.44 10.55
CA LEU A 329 -5.59 -1.82 11.79
C LEU A 329 -6.87 -1.00 11.57
N GLY A 330 -6.96 -0.28 10.44
CA GLY A 330 -8.16 0.45 10.04
C GLY A 330 -9.41 -0.42 9.90
N VAL A 331 -9.28 -1.63 9.34
CA VAL A 331 -10.40 -2.58 9.27
C VAL A 331 -10.79 -3.03 10.69
N LEU A 332 -9.82 -3.41 11.52
CA LEU A 332 -10.07 -3.80 12.91
C LEU A 332 -10.71 -2.68 13.74
N ALA A 333 -10.39 -1.41 13.45
CA ALA A 333 -10.90 -0.24 14.16
C ALA A 333 -12.44 -0.10 14.13
N VAL A 334 -13.13 -0.85 13.25
CA VAL A 334 -14.59 -0.95 13.32
C VAL A 334 -15.04 -1.54 14.67
N ASN A 335 -14.26 -2.48 15.21
CA ASN A 335 -14.46 -3.12 16.52
C ASN A 335 -13.62 -2.48 17.64
N GLY A 336 -12.53 -1.77 17.30
CA GLY A 336 -11.55 -1.20 18.25
C GLY A 336 -11.88 0.18 18.85
N GLY A 337 -13.07 0.72 18.56
CA GLY A 337 -13.54 1.98 19.15
C GLY A 337 -13.02 3.28 18.49
N ALA A 338 -13.48 4.43 19.00
CA ALA A 338 -13.25 5.73 18.38
C ALA A 338 -11.78 6.16 18.31
N GLY A 339 -10.97 5.79 19.32
CA GLY A 339 -9.55 6.12 19.39
C GLY A 339 -8.72 5.51 18.25
N MET A 340 -8.92 4.21 17.98
CA MET A 340 -8.23 3.52 16.88
C MET A 340 -8.62 4.09 15.52
N ARG A 341 -9.91 4.43 15.31
CA ARG A 341 -10.38 5.10 14.08
C ARG A 341 -9.75 6.49 13.91
N ALA A 342 -9.63 7.24 15.00
CA ALA A 342 -8.97 8.56 14.98
C ALA A 342 -7.49 8.45 14.61
N PHE A 343 -6.76 7.51 15.23
CA PHE A 343 -5.36 7.23 14.92
C PHE A 343 -5.15 6.95 13.42
N VAL A 344 -5.92 6.02 12.85
CA VAL A 344 -5.80 5.66 11.43
C VAL A 344 -6.16 6.84 10.51
N ARG A 345 -7.22 7.59 10.85
CA ARG A 345 -7.68 8.77 10.10
C ARG A 345 -6.60 9.86 10.02
N GLU A 346 -5.87 10.06 11.10
CA GLU A 346 -4.83 11.08 11.21
C GLU A 346 -3.58 10.72 10.40
N HIS A 347 -3.13 9.46 10.48
CA HIS A 347 -1.83 9.05 9.93
C HIS A 347 -1.84 8.79 8.42
N LEU A 348 -2.98 8.37 7.83
CA LEU A 348 -3.07 8.10 6.39
C LEU A 348 -2.76 9.33 5.51
N PRO A 349 -3.31 10.54 5.77
CA PRO A 349 -2.92 11.76 5.06
C PRO A 349 -1.45 12.13 5.21
N GLU A 350 -0.85 11.88 6.38
CA GLU A 350 0.57 12.12 6.59
C GLU A 350 1.44 11.20 5.74
N MET A 351 1.11 9.91 5.74
CA MET A 351 1.81 8.93 4.92
C MET A 351 1.70 9.29 3.44
N SER A 352 0.52 9.71 2.96
CA SER A 352 0.33 10.17 1.58
C SER A 352 1.28 11.32 1.22
N ARG A 353 1.42 12.33 2.09
CA ARG A 353 2.35 13.44 1.90
C ARG A 353 3.81 12.96 1.87
N HIS A 354 4.16 12.00 2.73
CA HIS A 354 5.52 11.47 2.83
C HIS A 354 5.92 10.63 1.62
N ILE A 355 5.05 9.71 1.18
CA ILE A 355 5.36 8.80 0.06
C ILE A 355 5.03 9.39 -1.33
N GLY A 356 4.35 10.53 -1.38
CA GLY A 356 3.96 11.18 -2.64
C GLY A 356 2.95 10.39 -3.46
N SER A 357 2.09 9.60 -2.81
CA SER A 357 1.06 8.76 -3.46
C SER A 357 -0.33 9.06 -2.91
N TYR A 358 -1.34 8.92 -3.77
CA TYR A 358 -2.76 9.02 -3.39
C TYR A 358 -3.27 7.75 -2.67
N VAL A 359 -2.55 6.63 -2.74
CA VAL A 359 -2.99 5.34 -2.17
C VAL A 359 -3.45 5.46 -0.70
N PRO A 360 -2.73 6.12 0.22
CA PRO A 360 -3.19 6.24 1.61
C PRO A 360 -4.46 7.09 1.76
N LEU A 361 -4.68 8.09 0.90
CA LEU A 361 -5.91 8.89 0.92
C LEU A 361 -7.11 8.09 0.40
N MET A 362 -6.90 7.24 -0.60
CA MET A 362 -7.91 6.28 -1.05
C MET A 362 -8.27 5.31 0.09
N ALA A 363 -7.27 4.76 0.77
CA ALA A 363 -7.49 3.87 1.91
C ALA A 363 -8.27 4.56 3.05
N LYS A 364 -7.97 5.84 3.32
CA LYS A 364 -8.73 6.64 4.30
C LYS A 364 -10.20 6.74 3.91
N ALA A 365 -10.49 7.12 2.66
CA ALA A 365 -11.87 7.27 2.19
C ALA A 365 -12.64 5.94 2.22
N LEU A 366 -11.97 4.84 1.88
CA LEU A 366 -12.50 3.49 1.98
C LEU A 366 -12.88 3.13 3.42
N LEU A 367 -11.95 3.30 4.35
CA LEU A 367 -12.17 2.97 5.76
C LEU A 367 -13.24 3.84 6.41
N GLU A 368 -13.30 5.14 6.09
CA GLU A 368 -14.36 6.01 6.60
C GLU A 368 -15.74 5.62 6.08
N LYS A 369 -15.84 5.21 4.80
CA LYS A 369 -17.07 4.64 4.25
C LYS A 369 -17.47 3.37 5.00
N PHE A 370 -16.52 2.46 5.24
CA PHE A 370 -16.76 1.22 5.96
C PHE A 370 -17.19 1.46 7.42
N TRP A 371 -16.51 2.34 8.16
CA TRP A 371 -16.89 2.66 9.53
C TRP A 371 -18.29 3.30 9.66
N ALA A 372 -18.76 3.95 8.59
CA ALA A 372 -20.09 4.57 8.53
C ALA A 372 -21.18 3.60 8.05
N SER A 373 -20.83 2.46 7.44
CA SER A 373 -21.84 1.53 6.90
C SER A 373 -22.50 0.65 7.96
N GLY A 374 -21.89 0.53 9.14
CA GLY A 374 -22.35 -0.38 10.20
C GLY A 374 -21.93 -1.84 10.00
N GLU A 375 -21.27 -2.14 8.89
CA GLU A 375 -20.71 -3.47 8.59
C GLU A 375 -19.45 -3.72 9.41
N THR A 376 -19.17 -4.99 9.72
CA THR A 376 -18.00 -5.38 10.54
C THR A 376 -17.14 -6.47 9.92
N SER A 377 -17.58 -7.10 8.83
CA SER A 377 -16.84 -8.19 8.17
C SER A 377 -15.72 -7.65 7.28
N TRP A 378 -14.67 -8.45 7.08
CA TRP A 378 -13.54 -8.09 6.24
C TRP A 378 -13.98 -7.80 4.79
N ASP A 379 -14.77 -8.69 4.20
CA ASP A 379 -15.17 -8.56 2.80
C ASP A 379 -16.16 -7.39 2.58
N ALA A 380 -16.94 -6.99 3.59
CA ALA A 380 -17.79 -5.81 3.52
C ALA A 380 -16.98 -4.49 3.48
N CYS A 381 -15.76 -4.49 4.02
CA CYS A 381 -14.85 -3.34 3.88
C CYS A 381 -14.37 -3.15 2.44
N PHE A 382 -14.30 -4.22 1.64
CA PHE A 382 -13.72 -4.22 0.29
C PHE A 382 -14.78 -4.57 -0.76
N ASP A 383 -15.63 -3.60 -1.10
CA ASP A 383 -16.70 -3.74 -2.11
C ASP A 383 -16.20 -3.95 -3.55
N LYS A 384 -14.93 -3.66 -3.81
CA LYS A 384 -14.25 -3.85 -5.09
C LYS A 384 -12.75 -4.03 -4.85
N PRO A 385 -11.96 -4.40 -5.87
CA PRO A 385 -10.52 -4.48 -5.71
C PRO A 385 -9.84 -3.12 -5.48
N TYR A 386 -9.13 -2.99 -4.36
CA TYR A 386 -8.28 -1.85 -4.04
C TYR A 386 -6.79 -2.21 -4.20
N THR A 387 -5.94 -1.18 -4.19
CA THR A 387 -4.49 -1.38 -4.15
C THR A 387 -3.91 -0.59 -2.98
N VAL A 388 -3.28 -1.27 -2.02
CA VAL A 388 -2.71 -0.67 -0.82
C VAL A 388 -1.20 -0.94 -0.69
N VAL A 389 -0.53 -1.04 -1.84
CA VAL A 389 0.93 -1.12 -1.88
C VAL A 389 1.54 0.28 -1.89
N THR A 390 2.65 0.44 -1.19
CA THR A 390 3.52 1.62 -1.37
C THR A 390 4.36 1.48 -2.63
N GLN A 391 5.01 2.58 -3.03
CA GLN A 391 5.98 2.55 -4.12
C GLN A 391 7.00 1.43 -3.89
N ILE A 392 7.11 0.55 -4.88
CA ILE A 392 8.11 -0.51 -4.92
C ILE A 392 9.32 0.08 -5.63
N ALA A 393 10.39 0.35 -4.89
CA ALA A 393 11.67 0.69 -5.49
C ALA A 393 12.27 -0.61 -6.05
N VAL A 394 12.57 -0.61 -7.34
CA VAL A 394 13.27 -1.71 -8.00
C VAL A 394 14.74 -1.33 -8.00
N ASP A 395 15.60 -2.18 -7.43
CA ASP A 395 17.03 -1.99 -7.62
C ASP A 395 17.37 -2.32 -9.08
N LEU A 396 17.88 -1.32 -9.79
CA LEU A 396 18.28 -1.42 -11.18
C LEU A 396 19.81 -1.49 -11.31
N SER A 397 20.56 -1.56 -10.20
CA SER A 397 22.03 -1.63 -10.20
C SER A 397 22.59 -2.83 -10.96
N GLN A 398 21.78 -3.88 -11.16
CA GLN A 398 22.13 -5.08 -11.91
C GLN A 398 21.72 -5.01 -13.39
N LEU A 399 21.17 -3.88 -13.85
CA LEU A 399 20.84 -3.62 -15.25
C LEU A 399 22.03 -2.97 -15.99
N ASP A 400 23.19 -3.61 -15.98
CA ASP A 400 24.28 -3.29 -16.90
C ASP A 400 24.13 -4.06 -18.23
#